data_AF-A0A954I2E5-F1
#
_entry.id   AF-A0A954I2E5-F1
#
_cell.length_a   1.000
_cell.length_b   1.000
_cell.length_c   1.000
_cell.angle_alpha   90.00
_cell.angle_beta   90.00
_cell.angle_gamma   90.00
#
_symmetry.space_group_name_H-M   'P 1'
#
loop_
_entity.id
_entity.type
_entity.pdbx_description
1 polymer ?
#
loop_
_entity_poly.entity_id
_entity_poly.type
_entity_poly.pdbx_seq_one_letter_code
_entity_poly.pdbx_strand_id
1 'polypeptide(L)'
;MIVASDMPSDWVYHVCGVLLVVANVAAWVATFFTLPGTWVIVGLMALAAWFLPESEGRTLGVGWGEVAVLAGLAGLGELLEFASGAAGAKKVGASRRSIVLSLIGAAVGSIAGAAVGFPVPIVGPIFAAVFGGGLGAFGGAYLGEAWKGRGHSERITVGKSALIGRVLGTVGKLSVGLLMVVVAATVFWWS
;
A
#
# COMPACT_ATOMS: atom_id res chain seq x y z
N MET A 1 25.28 -3.15 25.82
CA MET A 1 25.48 -1.80 26.37
C MET A 1 26.41 -1.07 25.41
N ILE A 2 25.86 -0.31 24.46
CA ILE A 2 26.65 0.52 23.53
C ILE A 2 27.09 1.74 24.36
N VAL A 3 28.40 1.95 24.45
CA VAL A 3 28.97 3.08 25.19
C VAL A 3 28.65 4.35 24.40
N ALA A 4 28.27 5.44 25.09
CA ALA A 4 27.88 6.71 24.47
C ALA A 4 28.93 7.31 23.50
N SER A 5 30.18 6.85 23.57
CA SER A 5 31.28 7.25 22.68
C SER A 5 31.23 6.64 21.27
N ASP A 6 30.46 5.57 21.03
CA ASP A 6 30.38 4.88 19.73
C ASP A 6 29.14 5.28 18.91
N MET A 7 28.33 6.21 19.42
CA MET A 7 27.11 6.62 18.75
C MET A 7 27.42 7.56 17.58
N PRO A 8 26.82 7.34 16.39
CA PRO A 8 26.99 8.24 15.26
C PRO A 8 26.63 9.67 15.65
N SER A 9 27.41 10.63 15.16
CA SER A 9 27.14 12.06 15.34
C SER A 9 25.79 12.48 14.74
N ASP A 10 25.15 13.50 15.31
CA ASP A 10 23.77 13.89 14.99
C ASP A 10 23.52 14.19 13.49
N TRP A 11 24.53 14.67 12.75
CA TRP A 11 24.40 14.87 11.30
C TRP A 11 24.13 13.56 10.53
N VAL A 12 24.65 12.43 11.01
CA VAL A 12 24.39 11.10 10.44
C VAL A 12 22.92 10.75 10.62
N TYR A 13 22.34 11.01 11.79
CA TYR A 13 20.91 10.79 12.04
C TYR A 13 20.04 11.63 11.10
N HIS A 14 20.37 12.91 10.89
CA HIS A 14 19.61 13.74 9.94
C HIS A 14 19.68 13.22 8.51
N VAL A 15 20.87 12.83 8.04
CA VAL A 15 21.04 12.26 6.68
C VAL A 15 20.26 10.95 6.56
N CYS A 16 20.39 10.04 7.53
CA CYS A 16 19.66 8.79 7.55
C CYS A 16 18.14 8.98 7.64
N GLY A 17 17.68 9.95 8.43
CA GLY A 17 16.26 10.31 8.52
C GLY A 17 15.70 10.79 7.19
N VAL A 18 16.41 11.69 6.50
CA VAL A 18 15.99 12.16 5.17
C VAL A 18 15.90 11.00 4.19
N LEU A 19 16.91 10.12 4.17
CA LEU A 19 16.90 8.93 3.32
C LEU A 19 15.75 7.98 3.66
N LEU A 20 15.46 7.80 4.95
CA LEU A 20 14.35 6.98 5.44
C LEU A 20 13.00 7.53 4.99
N VAL A 21 12.79 8.84 5.08
CA VAL A 21 11.55 9.49 4.59
C VAL A 21 11.41 9.32 3.08
N VAL A 22 12.49 9.53 2.32
CA VAL A 22 12.48 9.32 0.85
C VAL A 22 12.15 7.86 0.52
N ALA A 23 12.74 6.90 1.24
CA ALA A 23 12.45 5.48 1.06
C ALA A 23 11.00 5.13 1.42
N ASN A 24 10.45 5.70 2.49
CA ASN A 24 9.06 5.52 2.90
C ASN A 24 8.08 6.14 1.87
N VAL A 25 8.39 7.30 1.30
CA VAL A 25 7.62 7.90 0.20
C VAL A 25 7.66 7.00 -1.04
N ALA A 26 8.83 6.46 -1.39
CA ALA A 26 8.95 5.53 -2.52
C ALA A 26 8.13 4.24 -2.29
N ALA A 27 8.18 3.70 -1.07
CA ALA A 27 7.36 2.56 -0.67
C ALA A 27 5.85 2.87 -0.74
N TRP A 28 5.43 4.06 -0.31
CA TRP A 28 4.06 4.51 -0.47
C TRP A 28 3.65 4.61 -1.94
N VAL A 29 4.50 5.21 -2.79
CA VAL A 29 4.28 5.28 -4.25
C VAL A 29 4.17 3.88 -4.87
N ALA A 30 4.95 2.91 -4.40
CA ALA A 30 4.86 1.51 -4.85
C ALA A 30 3.44 0.91 -4.65
N THR A 31 2.69 1.39 -3.65
CA THR A 31 1.32 0.92 -3.35
C THR A 31 0.34 1.18 -4.51
N PHE A 32 0.54 2.24 -5.31
CA PHE A 32 -0.27 2.49 -6.51
C PHE A 32 -0.16 1.37 -7.54
N PHE A 33 0.96 0.63 -7.54
CA PHE A 33 1.24 -0.48 -8.44
C PHE A 33 0.88 -1.84 -7.83
N THR A 34 0.04 -1.85 -6.78
CA THR A 34 -0.41 -3.06 -6.06
C THR A 34 0.66 -3.78 -5.25
N LEU A 35 1.82 -3.16 -5.07
CA LEU A 35 2.88 -3.68 -4.21
C LEU A 35 2.53 -3.47 -2.72
N PRO A 36 3.06 -4.30 -1.81
CA PRO A 36 2.80 -4.20 -0.37
C PRO A 36 3.58 -3.04 0.28
N GLY A 37 3.45 -1.83 -0.24
CA GLY A 37 4.24 -0.66 0.14
C GLY A 37 4.11 -0.25 1.61
N THR A 38 2.92 -0.41 2.20
CA THR A 38 2.71 -0.16 3.64
C THR A 38 3.56 -1.10 4.52
N TRP A 39 3.72 -2.37 4.12
CA TRP A 39 4.60 -3.31 4.84
C TRP A 39 6.08 -2.99 4.62
N VAL A 40 6.45 -2.47 3.45
CA VAL A 40 7.81 -1.98 3.22
C VAL A 40 8.13 -0.81 4.16
N ILE A 41 7.19 0.12 4.38
CA ILE A 41 7.36 1.21 5.37
C ILE A 41 7.62 0.63 6.77
N VAL A 42 6.83 -0.36 7.20
CA VAL A 42 7.03 -1.02 8.51
C VAL A 42 8.43 -1.65 8.60
N GLY A 43 8.87 -2.34 7.55
CA GLY A 43 10.21 -2.94 7.49
C GLY A 43 11.33 -1.91 7.57
N LEU A 44 11.21 -0.80 6.82
CA LEU A 44 12.17 0.31 6.85
C LEU A 44 12.25 0.95 8.24
N MET A 45 11.10 1.15 8.89
CA MET A 45 11.04 1.70 10.25
C MET A 45 11.58 0.72 11.30
N ALA A 46 11.38 -0.59 11.14
CA ALA A 46 11.98 -1.59 11.99
C ALA A 46 13.52 -1.64 11.84
N LEU A 47 14.03 -1.50 10.62
CA LEU A 47 15.47 -1.34 10.37
C LEU A 47 16.01 -0.06 11.03
N ALA A 48 15.28 1.05 10.91
CA ALA A 48 15.64 2.30 11.58
C ALA A 48 15.65 2.13 13.11
N ALA A 49 14.66 1.45 13.71
CA ALA A 49 14.65 1.18 15.15
C ALA A 49 15.84 0.32 15.61
N TRP A 50 16.37 -0.54 14.74
CA TRP A 50 17.54 -1.36 15.05
C TRP A 50 18.87 -0.61 14.92
N PHE A 51 19.04 0.17 13.85
CA PHE A 51 20.31 0.84 13.52
C PHE A 51 20.41 2.28 14.04
N LEU A 52 19.27 2.94 14.26
CA LEU A 52 19.11 4.33 14.72
C LEU A 52 18.10 4.38 15.88
N PRO A 53 18.33 3.62 16.97
CA PRO A 53 17.41 3.58 18.09
C PRO A 53 17.28 4.95 18.76
N GLU A 54 16.10 5.25 19.27
CA GLU A 54 15.91 6.37 20.21
C GLU A 54 16.81 6.18 21.45
N SER A 55 17.36 7.27 21.99
CA SER A 55 18.26 7.22 23.15
C SER A 55 17.95 8.33 24.14
N GLU A 56 17.97 8.03 25.44
CA GLU A 56 17.77 9.02 26.49
C GLU A 56 18.77 10.18 26.34
N GLY A 57 18.25 11.39 26.10
CA GLY A 57 19.04 12.61 25.89
C GLY A 57 19.16 13.10 24.44
N ARG A 58 18.57 12.40 23.46
CA ARG A 58 18.41 12.89 22.07
C ARG A 58 16.93 13.00 21.70
N THR A 59 16.64 13.88 20.73
CA THR A 59 15.32 14.08 20.13
C THR A 59 15.21 13.42 18.74
N LEU A 60 16.03 12.40 18.47
CA LEU A 60 16.15 11.74 17.17
C LEU A 60 16.21 10.23 17.36
N GLY A 61 15.52 9.48 16.51
CA GLY A 61 15.58 8.01 16.49
C GLY A 61 14.24 7.35 16.20
N VAL A 62 14.19 6.03 16.31
CA VAL A 62 12.94 5.27 16.17
C VAL A 62 12.88 4.23 17.29
N GLY A 63 11.75 4.20 18.00
CA GLY A 63 11.44 3.16 18.95
C GLY A 63 10.65 2.00 18.33
N TRP A 64 10.59 0.89 19.07
CA TRP A 64 9.77 -0.26 18.68
C TRP A 64 8.27 -0.01 18.84
N GLY A 65 7.88 0.96 19.68
CA GLY A 65 6.49 1.37 19.85
C GLY A 65 5.90 1.94 18.56
N GLU A 66 6.66 2.75 17.85
CA GLU A 66 6.24 3.38 16.60
C GLU A 66 6.18 2.38 15.47
N VAL A 67 7.11 1.42 15.43
CA VAL A 67 7.04 0.27 14.50
C VAL A 67 5.75 -0.52 14.71
N ALA A 68 5.35 -0.77 15.97
CA ALA A 68 4.11 -1.47 16.29
C ALA A 68 2.85 -0.68 15.86
N VAL A 69 2.84 0.65 16.08
CA VAL A 69 1.76 1.52 15.60
C VAL A 69 1.64 1.49 14.08
N LEU A 70 2.77 1.61 13.38
CA LEU A 70 2.82 1.55 11.91
C LEU A 70 2.40 0.18 11.37
N ALA A 71 2.77 -0.91 12.05
CA ALA A 71 2.32 -2.26 11.70
C ALA A 71 0.78 -2.41 11.86
N GLY A 72 0.21 -1.83 12.92
CA GLY A 72 -1.23 -1.74 13.11
C GLY A 72 -1.92 -0.98 11.97
N LEU A 73 -1.39 0.18 11.59
CA LEU A 73 -1.89 0.94 10.44
C LEU A 73 -1.76 0.17 9.13
N ALA A 74 -0.63 -0.48 8.86
CA ALA A 74 -0.43 -1.31 7.68
C ALA A 74 -1.49 -2.42 7.58
N GLY A 75 -1.76 -3.10 8.70
CA GLY A 75 -2.81 -4.11 8.81
C GLY A 75 -4.20 -3.54 8.55
N LEU A 76 -4.53 -2.36 9.09
CA LEU A 76 -5.79 -1.67 8.80
C LEU A 76 -5.93 -1.31 7.32
N GLY A 77 -4.86 -0.80 6.69
CA GLY A 77 -4.85 -0.48 5.26
C GLY A 77 -5.10 -1.70 4.38
N GLU A 78 -4.46 -2.82 4.68
CA GLU A 78 -4.75 -4.09 3.98
C GLU A 78 -6.19 -4.54 4.22
N LEU A 79 -6.67 -4.49 5.47
CA LEU A 79 -8.02 -4.89 5.79
C LEU A 79 -9.05 -4.06 5.02
N LEU A 80 -8.87 -2.74 4.91
CA LEU A 80 -9.73 -1.85 4.13
C LEU A 80 -9.73 -2.22 2.65
N GLU A 81 -8.57 -2.52 2.07
CA GLU A 81 -8.43 -2.93 0.67
C GLU A 81 -9.13 -4.26 0.39
N PHE A 82 -8.88 -5.28 1.23
CA PHE A 82 -9.52 -6.59 1.12
C PHE A 82 -11.02 -6.53 1.39
N ALA A 83 -11.47 -5.78 2.40
CA ALA A 83 -12.88 -5.65 2.74
C ALA A 83 -13.65 -4.93 1.63
N SER A 84 -13.11 -3.83 1.08
CA SER A 84 -13.77 -3.09 0.00
C SER A 84 -13.92 -3.93 -1.26
N GLY A 85 -12.88 -4.68 -1.64
CA GLY A 85 -12.91 -5.56 -2.81
C GLY A 85 -13.80 -6.79 -2.61
N ALA A 86 -13.52 -7.58 -1.57
CA ALA A 86 -14.17 -8.88 -1.37
C ALA A 86 -15.58 -8.77 -0.80
N ALA A 87 -15.85 -7.83 0.13
CA ALA A 87 -17.19 -7.69 0.69
C ALA A 87 -18.17 -7.10 -0.34
N GLY A 88 -17.72 -6.14 -1.15
CA GLY A 88 -18.51 -5.62 -2.27
C GLY A 88 -18.89 -6.73 -3.25
N ALA A 89 -17.90 -7.47 -3.75
CA ALA A 89 -18.14 -8.56 -4.69
C ALA A 89 -19.03 -9.68 -4.10
N LYS A 90 -18.85 -10.04 -2.82
CA LYS A 90 -19.70 -11.05 -2.16
C LYS A 90 -21.15 -10.61 -2.03
N LYS A 91 -21.44 -9.32 -1.79
CA LYS A 91 -22.83 -8.81 -1.69
C LYS A 91 -23.63 -9.03 -2.97
N VAL A 92 -22.98 -8.99 -4.13
CA VAL A 92 -23.59 -9.27 -5.43
C VAL A 92 -23.46 -10.74 -5.87
N GLY A 93 -23.10 -11.63 -4.93
CA GLY A 93 -23.05 -13.07 -5.17
C GLY A 93 -21.82 -13.55 -5.95
N ALA A 94 -20.70 -12.83 -5.93
CA ALA A 94 -19.48 -13.25 -6.62
C ALA A 94 -18.97 -14.60 -6.13
N SER A 95 -18.50 -15.43 -7.07
CA SER A 95 -17.86 -16.70 -6.74
C SER A 95 -16.45 -16.50 -6.17
N ARG A 96 -15.95 -17.51 -5.44
CA ARG A 96 -14.55 -17.52 -4.98
C ARG A 96 -13.56 -17.37 -6.13
N ARG A 97 -13.84 -17.96 -7.29
CA ARG A 97 -13.00 -17.86 -8.49
C ARG A 97 -12.95 -16.43 -9.00
N SER A 98 -14.10 -15.74 -9.08
CA SER A 98 -14.14 -14.32 -9.46
C SER A 98 -13.33 -13.43 -8.54
N ILE A 99 -13.31 -13.70 -7.23
CA ILE A 99 -12.52 -12.91 -6.27
C ILE A 99 -11.01 -13.11 -6.50
N VAL A 100 -10.58 -14.35 -6.74
CA VAL A 100 -9.16 -14.64 -7.02
C VAL A 100 -8.73 -14.03 -8.35
N LEU A 101 -9.51 -14.23 -9.42
CA LEU A 101 -9.19 -13.69 -10.74
C LEU A 101 -9.24 -12.16 -10.75
N SER A 102 -10.13 -11.52 -9.98
CA SER A 102 -10.15 -10.05 -9.88
C SER A 102 -8.90 -9.50 -9.21
N LEU A 103 -8.36 -10.20 -8.20
CA LEU A 103 -7.11 -9.78 -7.56
C LEU A 103 -5.92 -9.88 -8.53
N ILE A 104 -5.81 -11.00 -9.25
CA ILE A 104 -4.77 -11.19 -10.28
C ILE A 104 -4.93 -10.17 -11.40
N GLY A 105 -6.17 -10.01 -11.89
CA GLY A 105 -6.50 -9.03 -12.92
C GLY A 105 -6.13 -7.62 -12.47
N ALA A 106 -6.39 -7.24 -11.22
CA ALA A 106 -6.03 -5.94 -10.69
C ALA A 106 -4.50 -5.72 -10.66
N ALA A 107 -3.73 -6.72 -10.27
CA ALA A 107 -2.26 -6.62 -10.26
C ALA A 107 -1.72 -6.43 -11.69
N VAL A 108 -2.13 -7.31 -12.62
CA VAL A 108 -1.72 -7.23 -14.03
C VAL A 108 -2.18 -5.92 -14.67
N GLY A 109 -3.43 -5.52 -14.43
CA GLY A 109 -4.01 -4.31 -14.96
C GLY A 109 -3.32 -3.05 -14.45
N SER A 110 -2.89 -3.01 -13.18
CA SER A 110 -2.17 -1.85 -12.63
C SER A 110 -0.79 -1.70 -13.24
N ILE A 111 -0.06 -2.80 -13.41
CA ILE A 111 1.27 -2.81 -14.04
C ILE A 111 1.15 -2.43 -15.52
N ALA A 112 0.21 -3.04 -16.23
CA ALA A 112 -0.03 -2.74 -17.65
C ALA A 112 -0.49 -1.30 -17.85
N GLY A 113 -1.40 -0.81 -17.01
CA GLY A 113 -1.88 0.58 -17.04
C GLY A 113 -0.73 1.56 -16.81
N ALA A 114 0.10 1.33 -15.81
CA ALA A 114 1.31 2.12 -15.57
C ALA A 114 2.27 2.15 -16.78
N ALA A 115 2.46 1.00 -17.44
CA ALA A 115 3.35 0.87 -18.59
C ALA A 115 2.84 1.58 -19.85
N VAL A 116 1.52 1.55 -20.10
CA VAL A 116 0.90 2.32 -21.19
C VAL A 116 0.98 3.82 -20.90
N GLY A 117 0.79 4.19 -19.63
CA GLY A 117 0.95 5.54 -19.14
C GLY A 117 -0.14 6.52 -19.61
N PHE A 118 -0.11 7.69 -19.00
CA PHE A 118 -0.82 8.89 -19.47
C PHE A 118 0.26 9.91 -19.89
N PRO A 119 0.01 10.80 -20.87
CA PRO A 119 1.01 11.75 -21.37
C PRO A 119 1.53 12.77 -20.35
N VAL A 120 1.04 12.73 -19.11
CA VAL A 120 1.50 13.58 -18.00
C VAL A 120 2.58 12.83 -17.21
N PRO A 121 3.84 13.34 -17.15
CA PRO A 121 4.90 12.73 -16.36
C PRO A 121 4.53 12.63 -14.87
N ILE A 122 4.98 11.56 -14.19
CA ILE A 122 4.79 11.28 -12.75
C ILE A 122 3.33 10.98 -12.36
N VAL A 123 2.41 11.88 -12.68
CA VAL A 123 0.97 11.78 -12.33
C VAL A 123 0.25 10.79 -13.24
N GLY A 124 0.60 10.76 -14.53
CA GLY A 124 -0.02 9.87 -15.52
C GLY A 124 0.09 8.38 -15.17
N PRO A 125 1.29 7.86 -14.85
CA PRO A 125 1.46 6.46 -14.43
C PRO A 125 0.66 6.09 -13.18
N ILE A 126 0.50 7.02 -12.23
CA ILE A 126 -0.28 6.80 -11.01
C ILE A 126 -1.76 6.59 -11.32
N PHE A 127 -2.37 7.49 -12.09
CA PHE A 127 -3.76 7.34 -12.51
C PHE A 127 -3.93 6.08 -13.37
N ALA A 128 -3.03 5.86 -14.32
CA ALA A 128 -3.09 4.70 -15.20
C ALA A 128 -2.97 3.39 -14.43
N ALA A 129 -2.18 3.32 -13.34
CA ALA A 129 -2.11 2.16 -12.47
C ALA A 129 -3.43 1.93 -11.72
N VAL A 130 -4.03 2.95 -11.11
CA VAL A 130 -5.29 2.80 -10.37
C VAL A 130 -6.43 2.40 -11.31
N PHE A 131 -6.56 3.07 -12.46
CA PHE A 131 -7.57 2.72 -13.47
C PHE A 131 -7.33 1.34 -14.07
N GLY A 132 -6.09 1.04 -14.43
CA GLY A 132 -5.69 -0.26 -14.94
C GLY A 132 -6.01 -1.37 -13.95
N GLY A 133 -5.74 -1.16 -12.66
CA GLY A 133 -6.11 -2.09 -11.60
C GLY A 133 -7.62 -2.28 -11.44
N GLY A 134 -8.40 -1.21 -11.53
CA GLY A 134 -9.86 -1.29 -11.52
C GLY A 134 -10.43 -2.09 -12.70
N LEU A 135 -9.95 -1.81 -13.91
CA LEU A 135 -10.35 -2.52 -15.13
C LEU A 135 -9.89 -3.97 -15.13
N GLY A 136 -8.68 -4.22 -14.65
CA GLY A 136 -8.16 -5.57 -14.43
C GLY A 136 -9.01 -6.36 -13.44
N ALA A 137 -9.43 -5.74 -12.32
CA ALA A 137 -10.34 -6.34 -11.36
C ALA A 137 -11.70 -6.68 -11.99
N PHE A 138 -12.25 -5.77 -12.79
CA PHE A 138 -13.47 -6.01 -13.55
C PHE A 138 -13.33 -7.22 -14.48
N GLY A 139 -12.28 -7.23 -15.31
CA GLY A 139 -12.05 -8.29 -16.30
C GLY A 139 -11.82 -9.65 -15.63
N GLY A 140 -11.01 -9.69 -14.58
CA GLY A 140 -10.79 -10.92 -13.80
C GLY A 140 -12.07 -11.45 -13.16
N ALA A 141 -12.85 -10.58 -12.55
CA ALA A 141 -14.16 -10.96 -11.98
C ALA A 141 -15.12 -11.48 -13.06
N TYR A 142 -15.22 -10.77 -14.17
CA TYR A 142 -16.07 -11.14 -15.31
C TYR A 142 -15.71 -12.52 -15.87
N LEU A 143 -14.41 -12.79 -16.05
CA LEU A 143 -13.90 -14.09 -16.51
C LEU A 143 -14.17 -15.20 -15.49
N GLY A 144 -13.99 -14.92 -14.20
CA GLY A 144 -14.27 -15.88 -13.13
C GLY A 144 -15.74 -16.31 -13.07
N GLU A 145 -16.68 -15.37 -13.26
CA GLU A 145 -18.10 -15.70 -13.36
C GLU A 145 -18.47 -16.34 -14.71
N ALA A 146 -17.77 -15.99 -15.79
CA ALA A 146 -17.94 -16.64 -17.10
C ALA A 146 -17.60 -18.13 -17.04
N TRP A 147 -16.50 -18.49 -16.37
CA TRP A 147 -16.12 -19.89 -16.14
C TRP A 147 -17.09 -20.66 -15.26
N LYS A 148 -17.90 -19.96 -14.45
CA LYS A 148 -18.97 -20.56 -13.66
C LYS A 148 -20.27 -20.75 -14.47
N GLY A 149 -20.30 -20.32 -15.74
CA GLY A 149 -21.46 -20.45 -16.62
C GLY A 149 -22.55 -19.42 -16.37
N ARG A 150 -22.27 -18.34 -15.64
CA ARG A 150 -23.29 -17.32 -15.30
C ARG A 150 -23.68 -16.47 -16.49
N GLY A 151 -24.87 -15.89 -16.47
CA GLY A 151 -25.36 -15.01 -17.54
C GLY A 151 -24.56 -13.72 -17.65
N HIS A 152 -24.54 -13.11 -18.84
CA HIS A 152 -23.76 -11.89 -19.11
C HIS A 152 -24.08 -10.74 -18.14
N SER A 153 -25.36 -10.53 -17.83
CA SER A 153 -25.81 -9.49 -16.89
C SER A 153 -25.20 -9.68 -15.49
N GLU A 154 -25.17 -10.92 -14.97
CA GLU A 154 -24.57 -11.20 -13.66
C GLU A 154 -23.06 -10.95 -13.65
N ARG A 155 -22.35 -11.32 -14.73
CA ARG A 155 -20.90 -11.10 -14.86
C ARG A 155 -20.56 -9.61 -14.82
N ILE A 156 -21.33 -8.77 -15.51
CA ILE A 156 -21.14 -7.31 -15.48
C ILE A 156 -21.38 -6.76 -14.06
N THR A 157 -22.44 -7.20 -13.38
CA THR A 157 -22.74 -6.76 -12.01
C THR A 157 -21.60 -7.11 -11.06
N VAL A 158 -21.10 -8.34 -11.11
CA VAL A 158 -19.96 -8.79 -10.29
C VAL A 158 -18.68 -8.03 -10.64
N GLY A 159 -18.40 -7.85 -11.94
CA GLY A 159 -17.26 -7.08 -12.42
C GLY A 159 -17.28 -5.62 -11.94
N LYS A 160 -18.43 -4.93 -12.07
CA LYS A 160 -18.58 -3.53 -11.59
C LYS A 160 -18.33 -3.43 -10.09
N SER A 161 -18.87 -4.37 -9.33
CA SER A 161 -18.65 -4.41 -7.89
C SER A 161 -17.18 -4.64 -7.54
N ALA A 162 -16.47 -5.51 -8.28
CA ALA A 162 -15.04 -5.74 -8.08
C ALA A 162 -14.20 -4.49 -8.42
N LEU A 163 -14.54 -3.78 -9.50
CA LEU A 163 -13.88 -2.53 -9.89
C LEU A 163 -14.04 -1.46 -8.81
N ILE A 164 -15.28 -1.18 -8.38
CA ILE A 164 -15.56 -0.15 -7.38
C ILE A 164 -14.88 -0.52 -6.06
N GLY A 165 -15.00 -1.78 -5.63
CA GLY A 165 -14.34 -2.28 -4.43
C GLY A 165 -12.83 -2.15 -4.49
N ARG A 166 -12.22 -2.40 -5.66
CA ARG A 166 -10.79 -2.23 -5.88
C ARG A 166 -10.35 -0.77 -5.76
N VAL A 167 -11.01 0.14 -6.47
CA VAL A 167 -10.67 1.57 -6.46
C VAL A 167 -10.82 2.14 -5.05
N LEU A 168 -11.96 1.91 -4.38
CA LEU A 168 -12.20 2.40 -3.03
C LEU A 168 -11.21 1.82 -2.01
N GLY A 169 -10.92 0.52 -2.12
CA GLY A 169 -9.94 -0.16 -1.27
C GLY A 169 -8.54 0.41 -1.42
N THR A 170 -8.08 0.60 -2.66
CA THR A 170 -6.77 1.18 -2.96
C THR A 170 -6.68 2.63 -2.48
N VAL A 171 -7.71 3.46 -2.67
CA VAL A 171 -7.75 4.83 -2.13
C VAL A 171 -7.65 4.83 -0.60
N GLY A 172 -8.43 3.97 0.07
CA GLY A 172 -8.36 3.84 1.53
C GLY A 172 -6.96 3.46 2.01
N LYS A 173 -6.34 2.46 1.38
CA LYS A 173 -4.98 2.02 1.70
C LYS A 173 -3.93 3.10 1.43
N LEU A 174 -4.06 3.85 0.34
CA LEU A 174 -3.17 4.96 0.02
C LEU A 174 -3.26 6.08 1.06
N SER A 175 -4.46 6.40 1.56
CA SER A 175 -4.64 7.36 2.65
C SER A 175 -3.97 6.90 3.93
N VAL A 176 -4.09 5.61 4.28
CA VAL A 176 -3.41 5.02 5.44
C VAL A 176 -1.88 5.04 5.24
N GLY A 177 -1.40 4.67 4.06
CA GLY A 177 0.04 4.71 3.76
C GLY A 177 0.61 6.13 3.82
N LEU A 178 -0.14 7.14 3.39
CA LEU A 178 0.26 8.55 3.53
C LEU A 178 0.36 8.95 5.01
N LEU A 179 -0.62 8.55 5.83
CA LEU A 179 -0.57 8.76 7.27
C LEU A 179 0.68 8.10 7.88
N MET A 180 1.02 6.88 7.45
CA MET A 180 2.22 6.18 7.92
C MET A 180 3.50 6.94 7.58
N VAL A 181 3.61 7.51 6.37
CA VAL A 181 4.77 8.35 5.98
C VAL A 181 4.88 9.58 6.88
N VAL A 182 3.75 10.26 7.14
CA VAL A 182 3.71 11.43 8.03
C VAL A 182 4.15 11.05 9.44
N VAL A 183 3.59 9.96 10.00
CA VAL A 183 3.96 9.48 11.34
C VAL A 183 5.44 9.12 11.41
N ALA A 184 5.96 8.37 10.42
CA ALA A 184 7.37 8.00 10.34
C ALA A 184 8.30 9.24 10.33
N ALA A 185 7.93 10.27 9.56
CA ALA A 185 8.68 11.51 9.50
C ALA A 185 8.56 12.34 10.79
N THR A 186 7.41 12.35 11.47
CA THR A 186 7.28 13.09 12.73
C THR A 186 8.01 12.41 13.87
N VAL A 187 7.91 11.07 13.96
CA VAL A 187 8.57 10.29 15.01
C VAL A 187 10.06 10.50 14.96
N PHE A 188 10.67 10.33 13.79
CA PHE A 188 12.12 10.34 13.67
C PHE A 188 12.79 11.65 14.15
N TRP A 189 12.09 12.79 14.05
CA TRP A 189 12.61 14.11 14.44
C TRP A 189 12.07 14.65 15.76
N TRP A 190 11.10 13.97 16.39
CA TRP A 190 10.40 14.46 17.58
C TRP A 190 10.30 13.44 18.72
N SER A 191 10.93 12.26 18.58
CA SER A 191 11.11 11.23 19.62
C SER A 191 12.30 11.55 20.52
#